data_AF-A0A810NRT4-F1
#
_entry.id   AF-A0A810NRT4-F1
#
_cell.length_a   1.000
_cell.length_b   1.000
_cell.length_c   1.000
_cell.angle_alpha   90.00
_cell.angle_beta   90.00
_cell.angle_gamma   90.00
#
_symmetry.space_group_name_H-M   'P 1'
#
loop_
_entity.id
_entity.type
_entity.pdbx_description
1 polymer ?
#
loop_
_entity_poly.entity_id
_entity_poly.type
_entity_poly.pdbx_seq_one_letter_code
_entity_poly.pdbx_strand_id
1 'polypeptide(L)'
;MLTGAVEVYANHAFVIIGSGEWPELVWDDGPGSADGRHVVIRTRGQTALTRVAIWSGAMPLLGEPVFDGQLDLADHTIWVGDLERLGRWAQRINQTGVQRVVVCVDDPLHASRVHVGLDIDRGAQVRAVPPAGGPVLFEVLSAETGDLARPAELGLVLDGHDVPHARLRTAIGLLSGPDPARPWLERHEIGRIVEWLRWLAPDLGWDRASALGEELRLLVRGARAQDAEVPPGAAARIATTVLGAVQERPDR
;
A
#
# COMPACT_ATOMS: atom_id res chain seq x y z
N MET A 1 1.08 -8.65 2.96
CA MET A 1 -0.24 -8.17 2.48
C MET A 1 -0.67 -6.95 3.30
N LEU A 2 -1.30 -5.96 2.66
CA LEU A 2 -1.90 -4.83 3.36
C LEU A 2 -3.05 -5.31 4.25
N THR A 3 -2.95 -5.06 5.55
CA THR A 3 -3.98 -5.46 6.54
C THR A 3 -4.80 -4.28 7.03
N GLY A 4 -4.27 -3.06 6.90
CA GLY A 4 -5.01 -1.84 7.18
C GLY A 4 -4.24 -0.60 6.73
N ALA A 5 -4.95 0.49 6.51
CA ALA A 5 -4.36 1.78 6.21
C ALA A 5 -5.22 2.89 6.80
N VAL A 6 -4.57 3.98 7.22
CA VAL A 6 -5.24 5.17 7.77
C VAL A 6 -4.52 6.42 7.28
N GLU A 7 -5.28 7.48 7.03
CA GLU A 7 -4.76 8.83 6.82
C GLU A 7 -4.92 9.62 8.12
N VAL A 8 -3.80 10.11 8.64
CA VAL A 8 -3.74 10.80 9.93
C VAL A 8 -3.43 12.26 9.70
N TYR A 9 -4.29 13.14 10.20
CA TYR A 9 -3.96 14.56 10.34
C TYR A 9 -3.27 14.77 11.69
N ALA A 10 -1.96 14.60 11.72
CA ALA A 10 -1.21 14.66 12.97
C ALA A 10 -1.07 16.11 13.47
N ASN A 11 -1.46 16.37 14.71
CA ASN A 11 -1.39 17.72 15.31
C ASN A 11 0.04 18.26 15.42
N HIS A 12 0.97 17.34 15.64
CA HIS A 12 2.40 17.62 15.62
C HIS A 12 3.07 16.80 14.53
N ALA A 13 4.34 17.07 14.24
CA ALA A 13 5.15 16.37 13.25
C ALA A 13 5.49 14.90 13.63
N PHE A 14 4.56 14.19 14.27
CA PHE A 14 4.75 12.85 14.81
C PHE A 14 3.49 12.00 14.68
N VAL A 15 3.67 10.74 14.30
CA VAL A 15 2.67 9.68 14.45
C VAL A 15 3.23 8.59 15.36
N ILE A 16 2.38 8.03 16.20
CA ILE A 16 2.72 6.95 17.13
C ILE A 16 2.05 5.68 16.64
N ILE A 17 2.82 4.61 16.57
CA ILE A 17 2.40 3.30 16.08
C ILE A 17 2.78 2.27 17.13
N GLY A 18 1.82 1.50 17.64
CA GLY A 18 2.13 0.50 18.67
C GLY A 18 0.92 -0.24 19.22
N SER A 19 1.05 -0.76 20.44
CA SER A 19 0.05 -1.60 21.13
C SER A 19 -0.05 -1.22 22.61
N GLY A 20 -1.23 -1.40 23.21
CA GLY A 20 -1.47 -1.07 24.62
C GLY A 20 -1.77 0.41 24.88
N GLU A 21 -1.29 0.88 26.04
CA GLU A 21 -1.48 2.25 26.54
C GLU A 21 -0.54 3.23 25.85
N TRP A 22 -0.95 4.50 25.78
CA TRP A 22 -0.12 5.57 25.22
C TRP A 22 1.22 5.68 25.94
N PRO A 23 2.34 5.83 25.21
CA PRO A 23 3.64 5.93 25.83
C PRO A 23 3.83 7.25 26.59
N GLU A 24 4.67 7.19 27.63
CA GLU A 24 5.31 8.37 28.22
C GLU A 24 6.57 8.66 27.40
N LEU A 25 6.53 9.75 26.64
CA LEU A 25 7.43 9.87 25.50
C LEU A 25 8.68 10.68 25.83
N VAL A 26 9.83 10.03 25.67
CA VAL A 26 11.15 10.64 25.54
C VAL A 26 11.69 10.19 24.18
N TRP A 27 11.64 11.06 23.18
CA TRP A 27 12.18 10.77 21.84
C TRP A 27 13.32 11.73 21.50
N ASP A 28 14.17 11.31 20.58
CA ASP A 28 15.26 12.11 20.04
C ASP A 28 14.82 12.91 18.79
N ASP A 29 15.75 13.67 18.22
CA ASP A 29 15.50 14.40 16.97
C ASP A 29 15.55 13.51 15.71
N GLY A 30 15.58 12.18 15.88
CA GLY A 30 15.66 11.20 14.80
C GLY A 30 14.35 11.03 14.02
N PRO A 31 14.41 10.36 12.86
CA PRO A 31 13.23 10.10 12.03
C PRO A 31 12.29 9.05 12.63
N GLY A 32 12.79 8.21 13.53
CA GLY A 32 12.03 7.22 14.27
C GLY A 32 12.67 6.94 15.63
N SER A 33 11.85 6.71 16.65
CA SER A 33 12.27 6.27 17.99
C SER A 33 11.31 5.20 18.51
N ALA A 34 11.76 4.35 19.44
CA ALA A 34 10.94 3.27 19.97
C ALA A 34 11.19 3.02 21.46
N ASP A 35 10.15 2.57 22.17
CA ASP A 35 10.18 2.25 23.61
C ASP A 35 9.99 0.74 23.90
N GLY A 36 9.97 -0.09 22.85
CA GLY A 36 9.71 -1.53 22.92
C GLY A 36 8.24 -1.95 22.76
N ARG A 37 7.29 -1.00 22.77
CA ARG A 37 5.86 -1.25 22.46
C ARG A 37 5.33 -0.34 21.36
N HIS A 38 5.98 0.80 21.19
CA HIS A 38 5.63 1.86 20.27
C HIS A 38 6.84 2.24 19.43
N VAL A 39 6.54 2.74 18.24
CA VAL A 39 7.43 3.48 17.39
C VAL A 39 6.81 4.84 17.15
N VAL A 40 7.58 5.89 17.40
CA VAL A 40 7.23 7.27 17.08
C VAL A 40 7.97 7.67 15.82
N ILE A 41 7.24 8.11 14.80
CA ILE A 41 7.78 8.45 13.49
C ILE A 41 7.58 9.94 13.24
N ARG A 42 8.63 10.63 12.79
CA ARG A 42 8.52 12.01 12.33
C ARG A 42 7.80 12.11 10.99
N THR A 43 6.88 13.07 10.90
CA THR A 43 6.02 13.27 9.73
C THR A 43 5.93 14.76 9.38
N ARG A 44 5.26 15.06 8.27
CA ARG A 44 4.94 16.44 7.86
C ARG A 44 3.98 17.20 8.79
N GLY A 45 3.42 16.56 9.82
CA GLY A 45 2.50 17.15 10.79
C GLY A 45 1.25 17.77 10.15
N GLN A 46 0.77 18.88 10.71
CA GLN A 46 -0.43 19.60 10.23
C GLN A 46 -0.29 20.22 8.83
N THR A 47 0.83 20.00 8.13
CA THR A 47 0.98 20.48 6.75
C THR A 47 0.08 19.71 5.78
N ALA A 48 -0.13 18.40 5.99
CA ALA A 48 -1.03 17.55 5.21
C ALA A 48 -1.18 16.15 5.84
N LEU A 49 -2.19 15.37 5.39
CA LEU A 49 -2.46 14.01 5.89
C LEU A 49 -1.25 13.07 5.75
N THR A 50 -0.90 12.32 6.78
CA THR A 50 0.11 11.26 6.67
C THR A 50 -0.58 9.91 6.50
N ARG A 51 -0.27 9.19 5.44
CA ARG A 51 -0.80 7.83 5.23
C ARG A 51 0.08 6.83 5.98
N VAL A 52 -0.54 6.03 6.85
CA VAL A 52 0.11 4.92 7.54
C VAL A 52 -0.51 3.62 7.05
N ALA A 53 0.30 2.75 6.44
CA ALA A 53 -0.11 1.46 5.89
C ALA A 53 0.51 0.32 6.71
N ILE A 54 -0.31 -0.58 7.22
CA ILE A 54 0.09 -1.76 7.99
C ILE A 54 0.07 -2.98 7.09
N TRP A 55 1.18 -3.71 7.08
CA TRP A 55 1.43 -4.88 6.28
C TRP A 55 1.73 -6.09 7.18
N SER A 56 1.26 -7.27 6.79
CA SER A 56 1.56 -8.53 7.48
C SER A 56 2.13 -9.56 6.51
N GLY A 57 3.22 -10.23 6.87
CA GLY A 57 3.89 -11.26 6.08
C GLY A 57 4.75 -10.74 4.91
N ALA A 58 4.41 -9.57 4.37
CA ALA A 58 5.18 -8.91 3.33
C ALA A 58 4.82 -7.42 3.22
N MET A 59 5.84 -6.56 3.09
CA MET A 59 5.73 -5.09 3.01
C MET A 59 6.57 -4.52 1.86
N PRO A 60 6.17 -3.38 1.28
CA PRO A 60 7.02 -2.68 0.32
C PRO A 60 8.23 -2.05 1.05
N LEU A 61 9.41 -2.19 0.47
CA LEU A 61 10.61 -1.43 0.83
C LEU A 61 10.62 -0.14 0.01
N LEU A 62 9.66 0.74 0.31
CA LEU A 62 9.55 2.06 -0.29
C LEU A 62 10.09 3.11 0.69
N GLY A 63 11.08 3.88 0.24
CA GLY A 63 11.73 4.91 1.05
C GLY A 63 12.82 4.36 1.97
N GLU A 64 13.07 5.04 3.08
CA GLU A 64 14.15 4.73 4.01
C GLU A 64 13.64 3.98 5.25
N PRO A 65 14.32 2.90 5.70
CA PRO A 65 14.00 2.23 6.95
C PRO A 65 14.41 3.11 8.14
N VAL A 66 13.44 3.48 8.97
CA VAL A 66 13.63 4.31 10.18
C VAL A 66 13.49 3.52 11.47
N PHE A 67 13.01 2.28 11.38
CA PHE A 67 12.98 1.32 12.46
C PHE A 67 13.04 -0.11 11.91
N ASP A 68 13.92 -0.94 12.46
CA ASP A 68 13.91 -2.40 12.27
C ASP A 68 14.30 -3.02 13.61
N GLY A 69 13.30 -3.48 14.34
CA GLY A 69 13.47 -3.90 15.73
C GLY A 69 12.35 -4.80 16.19
N GLN A 70 12.24 -4.97 17.51
CA GLN A 70 11.17 -5.77 18.11
C GLN A 70 10.22 -4.88 18.89
N LEU A 71 8.92 -5.12 18.73
CA LEU A 71 7.87 -4.54 19.57
C LEU A 71 7.07 -5.65 20.27
N ASP A 72 6.70 -5.42 21.52
CA ASP A 72 5.75 -6.24 22.28
C ASP A 72 4.30 -5.83 21.94
N LEU A 73 3.65 -6.59 21.04
CA LEU A 73 2.29 -6.35 20.59
C LEU A 73 1.30 -7.22 21.39
N ALA A 74 0.96 -6.79 22.61
CA ALA A 74 0.30 -7.65 23.59
C ALA A 74 -1.22 -7.84 23.42
N ASP A 75 -1.92 -6.88 22.82
CA ASP A 75 -3.40 -6.77 22.88
C ASP A 75 -4.13 -7.15 21.58
N HIS A 76 -3.53 -7.99 20.74
CA HIS A 76 -4.01 -8.35 19.39
C HIS A 76 -4.33 -7.16 18.49
N THR A 77 -3.84 -5.97 18.83
CA THR A 77 -4.17 -4.73 18.16
C THR A 77 -2.90 -3.95 17.90
N ILE A 78 -2.81 -3.37 16.71
CA ILE A 78 -1.89 -2.28 16.45
C ILE A 78 -2.72 -1.02 16.22
N TRP A 79 -2.27 0.10 16.77
CA TRP A 79 -2.94 1.36 16.60
C TRP A 79 -2.00 2.42 16.07
N VAL A 80 -2.60 3.40 15.40
CA VAL A 80 -1.94 4.59 14.88
C VAL A 80 -2.65 5.80 15.50
N GLY A 81 -1.87 6.72 16.05
CA GLY A 81 -2.40 7.90 16.71
C GLY A 81 -1.47 9.10 16.59
N ASP A 82 -2.00 10.27 16.91
CA ASP A 82 -1.24 11.51 16.99
C ASP A 82 -0.72 11.77 18.42
N LEU A 83 0.21 12.71 18.55
CA LEU A 83 0.84 13.01 19.83
C LEU A 83 -0.12 13.56 20.90
N GLU A 84 -1.12 14.35 20.51
CA GLU A 84 -2.10 14.94 21.42
C GLU A 84 -3.24 13.98 21.77
N ARG A 85 -3.20 12.74 21.23
CA ARG A 85 -4.18 11.69 21.51
C ARG A 85 -5.60 12.09 21.10
N LEU A 86 -5.73 12.94 20.08
CA LEU A 86 -7.04 13.39 19.59
C LEU A 86 -7.73 12.30 18.76
N GLY A 87 -6.94 11.45 18.10
CA GLY A 87 -7.43 10.32 17.32
C GLY A 87 -6.61 9.05 17.54
N ARG A 88 -7.32 7.91 17.54
CA ARG A 88 -6.72 6.58 17.53
C ARG A 88 -7.46 5.72 16.51
N TRP A 89 -6.74 5.30 15.48
CA TRP A 89 -7.18 4.22 14.60
C TRP A 89 -6.56 2.92 15.08
N ALA A 90 -7.31 1.82 15.09
CA ALA A 90 -6.87 0.54 15.61
C ALA A 90 -7.24 -0.58 14.65
N GLN A 91 -6.34 -1.54 14.50
CA GLN A 91 -6.45 -2.68 13.60
C GLN A 91 -6.07 -3.96 14.33
N ARG A 92 -6.90 -4.99 14.16
CA ARG A 92 -6.60 -6.32 14.71
C ARG A 92 -5.45 -6.96 13.94
N ILE A 93 -4.51 -7.57 14.66
CA ILE A 93 -3.36 -8.31 14.13
C ILE A 93 -3.47 -9.80 14.46
N ASN A 94 -2.80 -10.63 13.66
CA ASN A 94 -2.92 -12.09 13.75
C ASN A 94 -2.08 -12.72 14.87
N GLN A 95 -0.96 -12.09 15.21
CA GLN A 95 -0.01 -12.58 16.22
C GLN A 95 0.15 -11.56 17.35
N THR A 96 0.45 -12.05 18.55
CA THR A 96 0.73 -11.24 19.74
C THR A 96 2.10 -11.54 20.34
N GLY A 97 2.53 -10.67 21.25
CA GLY A 97 3.82 -10.74 21.91
C GLY A 97 4.93 -10.09 21.08
N VAL A 98 6.17 -10.44 21.39
CA VAL A 98 7.36 -9.84 20.80
C VAL A 98 7.50 -10.24 19.33
N GLN A 99 7.34 -9.27 18.43
CA GLN A 99 7.40 -9.46 16.98
C GLN A 99 8.43 -8.52 16.37
N ARG A 100 9.08 -8.94 15.29
CA ARG A 100 9.88 -8.03 14.46
C ARG A 100 8.93 -7.05 13.78
N VAL A 101 9.27 -5.77 13.84
CA VAL A 101 8.56 -4.69 13.17
C VAL A 101 9.56 -3.88 12.37
N VAL A 102 9.22 -3.64 11.11
CA VAL A 102 10.03 -2.83 10.19
C VAL A 102 9.18 -1.63 9.77
N VAL A 103 9.75 -0.42 9.84
CA VAL A 103 9.07 0.82 9.43
C VAL A 103 9.91 1.52 8.38
N CYS A 104 9.30 1.76 7.22
CA CYS A 104 9.87 2.55 6.13
C CYS A 104 9.07 3.83 5.92
N VAL A 105 9.75 4.93 5.63
CA VAL A 105 9.12 6.22 5.32
C VAL A 105 9.64 6.78 4.01
N ASP A 106 8.79 7.50 3.28
CA ASP A 106 9.17 8.05 1.98
C ASP A 106 10.14 9.24 2.05
N ASP A 107 10.07 10.03 3.13
CA ASP A 107 10.97 11.16 3.39
C ASP A 107 11.27 11.23 4.91
N PRO A 108 12.48 10.85 5.36
CA PRO A 108 12.85 10.97 6.76
C PRO A 108 12.63 12.39 7.30
N LEU A 109 12.10 12.49 8.53
CA LEU A 109 11.74 13.75 9.19
C LEU A 109 10.51 14.47 8.62
N HIS A 110 10.08 14.19 7.38
CA HIS A 110 8.93 14.85 6.74
C HIS A 110 7.94 13.84 6.11
N ALA A 111 7.90 12.62 6.65
CA ALA A 111 7.18 11.50 6.05
C ALA A 111 5.74 11.87 5.69
N SER A 112 5.37 11.57 4.45
CA SER A 112 4.00 11.63 3.95
C SER A 112 3.35 10.25 3.88
N ARG A 113 4.20 9.21 3.79
CA ARG A 113 3.82 7.81 3.77
C ARG A 113 4.70 7.03 4.74
N VAL A 114 4.05 6.20 5.55
CA VAL A 114 4.68 5.30 6.51
C VAL A 114 4.20 3.88 6.22
N HIS A 115 5.13 2.97 5.94
CA HIS A 115 4.84 1.55 5.76
C HIS A 115 5.35 0.77 6.97
N VAL A 116 4.46 0.02 7.62
CA VAL A 116 4.77 -0.79 8.80
C VAL A 116 4.62 -2.26 8.45
N GLY A 117 5.72 -3.01 8.47
CA GLY A 117 5.72 -4.47 8.29
C GLY A 117 5.68 -5.20 9.62
N LEU A 118 4.71 -6.11 9.73
CA LEU A 118 4.52 -7.06 10.83
C LEU A 118 4.66 -8.49 10.29
N ASP A 119 4.95 -9.44 11.18
CA ASP A 119 5.03 -10.87 10.82
C ASP A 119 6.01 -11.12 9.65
N ILE A 120 7.12 -10.36 9.64
CA ILE A 120 8.22 -10.52 8.70
C ILE A 120 9.35 -11.20 9.47
N ASP A 121 9.62 -12.46 9.13
CA ASP A 121 10.66 -13.25 9.80
C ASP A 121 12.07 -12.68 9.58
N ARG A 122 13.05 -13.20 10.32
CA ARG A 122 14.47 -12.82 10.13
C ARG A 122 15.08 -13.43 8.86
N GLY A 123 14.46 -14.47 8.31
CA GLY A 123 14.83 -15.08 7.03
C GLY A 123 14.26 -14.34 5.81
N ALA A 124 13.53 -13.25 6.03
CA ALA A 124 12.77 -12.58 4.99
C ALA A 124 13.65 -12.21 3.79
N GLN A 125 13.10 -12.45 2.62
CA GLN A 125 13.77 -12.22 1.35
C GLN A 125 13.29 -10.93 0.73
N VAL A 126 14.24 -10.20 0.15
CA VAL A 126 13.95 -9.06 -0.71
C VAL A 126 13.61 -9.57 -2.10
N ARG A 127 12.44 -9.16 -2.61
CA ARG A 127 11.95 -9.55 -3.94
C ARG A 127 11.53 -8.32 -4.72
N ALA A 128 11.84 -8.28 -6.01
CA ALA A 128 11.40 -7.20 -6.89
C ALA A 128 9.93 -7.35 -7.31
N VAL A 129 9.23 -6.23 -7.46
CA VAL A 129 7.87 -6.17 -8.02
C VAL A 129 7.86 -5.31 -9.29
N PRO A 130 7.36 -5.82 -10.43
CA PRO A 130 6.92 -7.19 -10.67
C PRO A 130 8.11 -8.19 -10.67
N PRO A 131 7.87 -9.47 -10.34
CA PRO A 131 8.93 -10.48 -10.25
C PRO A 131 9.57 -10.86 -11.60
N ALA A 132 8.93 -10.55 -12.75
CA ALA A 132 9.50 -10.78 -14.09
C ALA A 132 8.91 -9.84 -15.17
N GLY A 133 9.69 -9.59 -16.23
CA GLY A 133 9.18 -9.08 -17.52
C GLY A 133 8.99 -7.56 -17.65
N GLY A 134 9.49 -6.73 -16.72
CA GLY A 134 9.45 -5.27 -16.82
C GLY A 134 10.40 -4.56 -15.85
N PRO A 135 10.53 -3.22 -15.92
CA PRO A 135 11.25 -2.44 -14.92
C PRO A 135 10.68 -2.67 -13.53
N VAL A 136 11.57 -2.91 -12.57
CA VAL A 136 11.24 -3.03 -11.15
C VAL A 136 10.64 -1.71 -10.68
N LEU A 137 9.45 -1.78 -10.07
CA LEU A 137 8.79 -0.64 -9.45
C LEU A 137 9.38 -0.38 -8.05
N PHE A 138 9.49 -1.44 -7.25
CA PHE A 138 10.01 -1.40 -5.89
C PHE A 138 10.37 -2.81 -5.43
N GLU A 139 11.10 -2.88 -4.31
CA GLU A 139 11.40 -4.11 -3.63
C GLU A 139 10.39 -4.38 -2.52
N VAL A 140 10.19 -5.65 -2.19
CA VAL A 140 9.29 -6.13 -1.14
C VAL A 140 10.07 -7.04 -0.22
N LEU A 141 9.95 -6.78 1.08
CA LEU A 141 10.45 -7.69 2.11
C LEU A 141 9.34 -8.67 2.44
N SER A 142 9.56 -9.96 2.20
CA SER A 142 8.57 -11.04 2.37
C SER A 142 9.14 -12.18 3.21
N ALA A 143 8.32 -12.77 4.07
CA ALA A 143 8.68 -14.00 4.81
C ALA A 143 9.07 -15.14 3.84
N GLU A 144 9.91 -16.08 4.29
CA GLU A 144 10.56 -17.10 3.43
C GLU A 144 9.58 -17.97 2.63
N THR A 145 8.45 -18.36 3.24
CA THR A 145 7.56 -19.37 2.67
C THR A 145 6.32 -18.75 2.04
N GLY A 146 6.35 -18.60 0.72
CA GLY A 146 5.18 -18.33 -0.11
C GLY A 146 5.44 -17.29 -1.19
N ASP A 147 4.85 -17.50 -2.36
CA ASP A 147 4.62 -16.40 -3.29
C ASP A 147 3.59 -15.45 -2.69
N LEU A 148 3.77 -14.16 -2.89
CA LEU A 148 2.74 -13.19 -2.57
C LEU A 148 1.51 -13.50 -3.41
N ALA A 149 0.36 -13.68 -2.75
CA ALA A 149 -0.89 -13.84 -3.47
C ALA A 149 -1.14 -12.60 -4.35
N ARG A 150 -1.58 -12.79 -5.61
CA ARG A 150 -1.85 -11.69 -6.56
C ARG A 150 -2.65 -10.51 -5.96
N PRO A 151 -3.71 -10.71 -5.15
CA PRO A 151 -4.43 -9.59 -4.55
C PRO A 151 -3.56 -8.73 -3.61
N ALA A 152 -2.57 -9.34 -2.94
CA ALA A 152 -1.61 -8.66 -2.10
C ALA A 152 -0.58 -7.89 -2.95
N GLU A 153 -0.09 -8.48 -4.04
CA GLU A 153 0.79 -7.79 -5.01
C GLU A 153 0.08 -6.59 -5.65
N LEU A 154 -1.18 -6.76 -6.05
CA LEU A 154 -2.00 -5.66 -6.58
C LEU A 154 -2.11 -4.52 -5.57
N GLY A 155 -2.25 -4.85 -4.27
CA GLY A 155 -2.24 -3.83 -3.22
C GLY A 155 -0.94 -3.08 -3.06
N LEU A 156 0.19 -3.78 -3.16
CA LEU A 156 1.51 -3.15 -3.16
C LEU A 156 1.68 -2.20 -4.35
N VAL A 157 1.26 -2.63 -5.54
CA VAL A 157 1.38 -1.83 -6.77
C VAL A 157 0.52 -0.57 -6.70
N LEU A 158 -0.69 -0.65 -6.14
CA LEU A 158 -1.64 0.46 -6.05
C LEU A 158 -1.46 1.35 -4.82
N ASP A 159 -0.50 1.09 -3.92
CA ASP A 159 -0.30 1.91 -2.72
C ASP A 159 0.45 3.23 -3.00
N GLY A 160 1.14 3.32 -4.14
CA GLY A 160 1.86 4.51 -4.60
C GLY A 160 1.28 5.10 -5.89
N HIS A 161 1.60 6.36 -6.15
CA HIS A 161 1.19 7.11 -7.35
C HIS A 161 2.37 7.59 -8.20
N ASP A 162 3.60 7.25 -7.80
CA ASP A 162 4.80 7.43 -8.62
C ASP A 162 4.74 6.55 -9.87
N VAL A 163 5.39 6.99 -10.95
CA VAL A 163 5.42 6.30 -12.25
C VAL A 163 4.06 5.68 -12.66
N PRO A 164 2.96 6.47 -12.76
CA PRO A 164 1.60 5.96 -12.91
C PRO A 164 1.42 4.91 -14.01
N HIS A 165 2.06 5.11 -15.16
CA HIS A 165 1.99 4.17 -16.28
C HIS A 165 2.54 2.79 -15.91
N ALA A 166 3.70 2.74 -15.26
CA ALA A 166 4.36 1.50 -14.89
C ALA A 166 3.57 0.75 -13.79
N ARG A 167 2.98 1.49 -12.83
CA ARG A 167 2.09 0.93 -11.80
C ARG A 167 0.82 0.37 -12.41
N LEU A 168 0.11 1.14 -13.24
CA LEU A 168 -1.13 0.69 -13.87
C LEU A 168 -0.89 -0.53 -14.77
N ARG A 169 0.16 -0.52 -15.59
CA ARG A 169 0.55 -1.66 -16.41
C ARG A 169 0.74 -2.92 -15.56
N THR A 170 1.43 -2.79 -14.44
CA THR A 170 1.70 -3.92 -13.54
C THR A 170 0.41 -4.39 -12.87
N ALA A 171 -0.43 -3.48 -12.40
CA ALA A 171 -1.74 -3.79 -11.82
C ALA A 171 -2.63 -4.58 -12.81
N ILE A 172 -2.66 -4.17 -14.08
CA ILE A 172 -3.40 -4.87 -15.14
C ILE A 172 -2.89 -6.31 -15.33
N GLY A 173 -1.57 -6.51 -15.31
CA GLY A 173 -0.97 -7.84 -15.39
C GLY A 173 -1.32 -8.74 -14.20
N LEU A 174 -1.57 -8.15 -13.02
CA LEU A 174 -1.90 -8.85 -11.79
C LEU A 174 -3.39 -9.17 -11.62
N LEU A 175 -4.26 -8.59 -12.45
CA LEU A 175 -5.70 -8.85 -12.37
C LEU A 175 -5.99 -10.35 -12.49
N SER A 176 -6.89 -10.83 -11.64
CA SER A 176 -7.35 -12.21 -11.67
C SER A 176 -8.23 -12.45 -12.89
N GLY A 177 -8.13 -13.66 -13.46
CA GLY A 177 -9.09 -14.14 -14.46
C GLY A 177 -10.49 -14.29 -13.87
N PRO A 178 -11.54 -14.45 -14.71
CA PRO A 178 -12.86 -14.81 -14.22
C PRO A 178 -12.81 -16.11 -13.42
N ASP A 179 -13.22 -16.04 -12.15
CA ASP A 179 -13.25 -17.19 -11.23
C ASP A 179 -14.72 -17.48 -10.86
N PRO A 180 -15.31 -18.61 -11.32
CA PRO A 180 -16.69 -18.97 -10.97
C PRO A 180 -16.94 -19.12 -9.47
N ALA A 181 -15.91 -19.47 -8.69
CA ALA A 181 -16.02 -19.58 -7.24
C ALA A 181 -15.96 -18.20 -6.55
N ARG A 182 -15.39 -17.19 -7.22
CA ARG A 182 -15.25 -15.82 -6.72
C ARG A 182 -15.62 -14.79 -7.81
N PRO A 183 -16.89 -14.75 -8.23
CA PRO A 183 -17.33 -13.87 -9.33
C PRO A 183 -17.18 -12.37 -9.01
N TRP A 184 -17.03 -12.02 -7.73
CA TRP A 184 -16.81 -10.65 -7.25
C TRP A 184 -15.35 -10.18 -7.32
N LEU A 185 -14.38 -11.10 -7.47
CA LEU A 185 -12.95 -10.79 -7.32
C LEU A 185 -12.47 -9.82 -8.41
N GLU A 186 -12.74 -10.13 -9.69
CA GLU A 186 -12.38 -9.26 -10.82
C GLU A 186 -13.01 -7.86 -10.66
N ARG A 187 -14.29 -7.79 -10.26
CA ARG A 187 -14.98 -6.51 -10.03
C ARG A 187 -14.32 -5.71 -8.90
N HIS A 188 -13.94 -6.38 -7.82
CA HIS A 188 -13.27 -5.74 -6.70
C HIS A 188 -11.88 -5.21 -7.09
N GLU A 189 -11.08 -6.01 -7.79
CA GLU A 189 -9.74 -5.61 -8.25
C GLU A 189 -9.80 -4.44 -9.24
N ILE A 190 -10.74 -4.45 -10.19
CA ILE A 190 -10.98 -3.33 -11.09
C ILE A 190 -11.43 -2.09 -10.32
N GLY A 191 -12.32 -2.25 -9.33
CA GLY A 191 -12.76 -1.15 -8.46
C GLY A 191 -11.59 -0.48 -7.73
N ARG A 192 -10.59 -1.25 -7.29
CA ARG A 192 -9.37 -0.70 -6.68
C ARG A 192 -8.54 0.11 -7.66
N ILE A 193 -8.41 -0.36 -8.92
CA ILE A 193 -7.74 0.40 -9.98
C ILE A 193 -8.50 1.69 -10.28
N VAL A 194 -9.82 1.64 -10.36
CA VAL A 194 -10.68 2.82 -10.60
C VAL A 194 -10.50 3.88 -9.51
N GLU A 195 -10.51 3.48 -8.23
CA GLU A 195 -10.28 4.43 -7.13
C GLU A 195 -8.86 5.02 -7.17
N TRP A 196 -7.86 4.20 -7.47
CA TRP A 196 -6.49 4.67 -7.67
C TRP A 196 -6.36 5.69 -8.82
N LEU A 197 -7.09 5.50 -9.93
CA LEU A 197 -7.13 6.48 -11.02
C LEU A 197 -7.78 7.81 -10.59
N ARG A 198 -8.80 7.77 -9.72
CA ARG A 198 -9.42 8.98 -9.15
C ARG A 198 -8.46 9.74 -8.23
N TRP A 199 -7.54 9.06 -7.56
CA TRP A 199 -6.48 9.72 -6.79
C TRP A 199 -5.45 10.42 -7.68
N LEU A 200 -5.18 9.88 -8.88
CA LEU A 200 -4.32 10.55 -9.88
C LEU A 200 -4.98 11.75 -10.55
N ALA A 201 -6.30 11.71 -10.73
CA ALA A 201 -7.09 12.76 -11.36
C ALA A 201 -8.28 13.12 -10.45
N PRO A 202 -8.10 14.04 -9.48
CA PRO A 202 -9.15 14.38 -8.52
C PRO A 202 -10.43 14.96 -9.14
N ASP A 203 -10.36 15.46 -10.38
CA ASP A 203 -11.51 15.94 -11.15
C ASP A 203 -12.28 14.81 -11.87
N LEU A 204 -11.79 13.57 -11.82
CA LEU A 204 -12.46 12.40 -12.36
C LEU A 204 -13.67 12.02 -11.48
N GLY A 205 -14.85 12.47 -11.91
CA GLY A 205 -16.12 12.11 -11.29
C GLY A 205 -16.39 10.60 -11.29
N TRP A 206 -17.19 10.13 -10.33
CA TRP A 206 -17.47 8.71 -10.13
C TRP A 206 -18.07 8.02 -11.36
N ASP A 207 -18.98 8.68 -12.08
CA ASP A 207 -19.64 8.10 -13.26
C ASP A 207 -18.63 7.83 -14.39
N ARG A 208 -17.72 8.78 -14.64
CA ARG A 208 -16.65 8.61 -15.62
C ARG A 208 -15.65 7.56 -15.17
N ALA A 209 -15.27 7.56 -13.89
CA ALA A 209 -14.38 6.56 -13.31
C ALA A 209 -14.97 5.14 -13.44
N SER A 210 -16.27 5.00 -13.18
CA SER A 210 -17.00 3.73 -13.32
C SER A 210 -17.06 3.27 -14.77
N ALA A 211 -17.32 4.18 -15.72
CA ALA A 211 -17.28 3.89 -17.15
C ALA A 211 -15.89 3.40 -17.59
N LEU A 212 -14.81 4.07 -17.14
CA LEU A 212 -13.43 3.62 -17.39
C LEU A 212 -13.14 2.24 -16.79
N GLY A 213 -13.72 1.92 -15.63
CA GLY A 213 -13.65 0.59 -15.03
C GLY A 213 -14.26 -0.50 -15.92
N GLU A 214 -15.42 -0.23 -16.52
CA GLU A 214 -16.05 -1.15 -17.47
C GLU A 214 -15.27 -1.26 -18.79
N GLU A 215 -14.75 -0.15 -19.32
CA GLU A 215 -13.86 -0.15 -20.48
C GLU A 215 -12.59 -0.98 -20.21
N LEU A 216 -11.94 -0.77 -19.07
CA LEU A 216 -10.79 -1.55 -18.62
C LEU A 216 -11.14 -3.04 -18.54
N ARG A 217 -12.29 -3.40 -17.97
CA ARG A 217 -12.75 -4.79 -17.90
C ARG A 217 -12.86 -5.44 -19.27
N LEU A 218 -13.47 -4.74 -20.23
CA LEU A 218 -13.64 -5.23 -21.60
C LEU A 218 -12.29 -5.39 -22.30
N LEU A 219 -11.40 -4.42 -22.16
CA LEU A 219 -10.05 -4.47 -22.74
C LEU A 219 -9.24 -5.64 -22.18
N VAL A 220 -9.27 -5.85 -20.85
CA VAL A 220 -8.57 -6.95 -20.18
C VAL A 220 -9.11 -8.31 -20.63
N ARG A 221 -10.43 -8.48 -20.68
CA ARG A 221 -11.05 -9.73 -21.16
C ARG A 221 -10.74 -9.99 -22.64
N GLY A 222 -10.74 -8.96 -23.47
CA GLY A 222 -10.33 -9.06 -24.88
C GLY A 222 -8.88 -9.48 -25.06
N ALA A 223 -7.97 -8.94 -24.22
CA ALA A 223 -6.55 -9.27 -24.26
C ALA A 223 -6.24 -10.71 -23.77
N ARG A 224 -7.09 -11.28 -22.91
CA ARG A 224 -6.97 -12.65 -22.38
C ARG A 224 -7.49 -13.74 -23.30
N ALA A 225 -8.09 -13.44 -24.45
CA ALA A 225 -8.92 -14.39 -25.19
C ALA A 225 -8.23 -15.72 -25.63
N GLN A 226 -6.93 -15.90 -25.39
CA GLN A 226 -6.18 -17.16 -25.59
C GLN A 226 -5.29 -17.56 -24.39
N ASP A 227 -5.14 -16.70 -23.38
CA ASP A 227 -4.20 -16.87 -22.25
C ASP A 227 -4.90 -16.61 -20.90
N ALA A 228 -4.48 -17.31 -19.85
CA ALA A 228 -4.98 -17.07 -18.49
C ALA A 228 -4.55 -15.70 -17.91
N GLU A 229 -3.54 -15.07 -18.52
CA GLU A 229 -2.91 -13.83 -18.08
C GLU A 229 -2.96 -12.76 -19.17
N VAL A 230 -2.86 -11.49 -18.79
CA VAL A 230 -2.75 -10.40 -19.76
C VAL A 230 -1.29 -10.31 -20.23
N PRO A 231 -1.00 -10.46 -21.53
CA PRO A 231 0.38 -10.34 -22.02
C PRO A 231 0.99 -8.97 -21.67
N PRO A 232 2.28 -8.87 -21.30
CA PRO A 232 2.90 -7.60 -20.88
C PRO A 232 2.73 -6.45 -21.89
N GLY A 233 2.83 -6.76 -23.19
CA GLY A 233 2.61 -5.78 -24.25
C GLY A 233 1.16 -5.31 -24.36
N ALA A 234 0.18 -6.18 -24.06
CA ALA A 234 -1.23 -5.79 -23.99
C ALA A 234 -1.50 -4.94 -22.75
N ALA A 235 -0.97 -5.32 -21.60
CA ALA A 235 -1.08 -4.55 -20.36
C ALA A 235 -0.52 -3.12 -20.53
N ALA A 236 0.60 -2.96 -21.23
CA ALA A 236 1.20 -1.65 -21.50
C ALA A 236 0.30 -0.77 -22.39
N ARG A 237 -0.31 -1.35 -23.45
CA ARG A 237 -1.24 -0.61 -24.32
C ARG A 237 -2.50 -0.20 -23.57
N ILE A 238 -3.09 -1.12 -22.79
CA ILE A 238 -4.28 -0.84 -21.99
C ILE A 238 -3.99 0.27 -20.97
N ALA A 239 -2.84 0.23 -20.29
CA ALA A 239 -2.42 1.29 -19.37
C ALA A 239 -2.32 2.65 -20.06
N THR A 240 -1.73 2.72 -21.26
CA THR A 240 -1.67 3.95 -22.05
C THR A 240 -3.07 4.47 -22.40
N THR A 241 -3.95 3.59 -22.89
CA THR A 241 -5.34 3.96 -23.25
C THR A 241 -6.10 4.52 -22.05
N VAL A 242 -6.06 3.80 -20.92
CA VAL A 242 -6.80 4.19 -19.71
C VAL A 242 -6.25 5.49 -19.12
N LEU A 243 -4.93 5.66 -19.02
CA LEU A 243 -4.35 6.92 -18.53
C LEU A 243 -4.60 8.09 -19.48
N GLY A 244 -4.57 7.87 -20.79
CA GLY A 244 -4.94 8.88 -21.78
C GLY A 244 -6.38 9.35 -21.57
N ALA A 245 -7.32 8.42 -21.41
CA ALA A 245 -8.73 8.72 -21.17
C ALA A 245 -9.01 9.41 -19.82
N VAL A 246 -8.12 9.25 -18.82
CA VAL A 246 -8.15 9.99 -17.55
C VAL A 246 -7.65 11.43 -17.72
N GLN A 247 -6.69 11.66 -18.62
CA GLN A 247 -6.10 12.97 -18.88
C GLN A 247 -6.93 13.82 -19.86
N GLU A 248 -7.73 13.18 -20.72
CA GLU A 248 -8.69 13.84 -21.59
C GLU A 248 -9.77 14.54 -20.73
N ARG A 249 -9.61 15.85 -20.57
CA ARG A 249 -10.66 16.68 -19.97
C ARG A 249 -11.86 16.68 -20.91
N PRO A 250 -13.07 16.31 -20.44
CA PRO A 250 -14.27 16.69 -21.17
C PRO A 250 -14.28 18.22 -21.21
N ASP A 251 -14.39 18.78 -22.40
CA ASP A 251 -14.35 20.22 -22.67
C ASP A 251 -15.12 21.00 -21.58
N ARG A 252 -14.41 21.91 -20.91
CA ARG A 252 -15.01 22.90 -20.00
C ARG A 252 -15.60 24.05 -20.80
#